data_AF-A0A6A6E9T0-F1
#
_entry.id   AF-A0A6A6E9T0-F1
#
_cell.length_a   1.000
_cell.length_b   1.000
_cell.length_c   1.000
_cell.angle_alpha   90.00
_cell.angle_beta   90.00
_cell.angle_gamma   90.00
#
_symmetry.space_group_name_H-M   'P 1'
#
loop_
_entity.id
_entity.type
_entity.pdbx_description
1 polymer ?
#
loop_
_entity_poly.entity_id
_entity_poly.type
_entity_poly.pdbx_seq_one_letter_code
_entity_poly.pdbx_strand_id
1 'polypeptide(L)'
;MWANDECRNEVQYTSSIYAPGFGPGEVDIRGYDNYPLNFVCNATSTWPDGKLSINFWEVNYNHSGGNLNSILEMQAGAHDVRRHKLGRNRFHSSNHELRLRWQNQRPILNARKYSELKLLAQLLPASPAYLTTRPLNQWPVNTVNGSHFTHNKDLAVTQLADVVEWTGSTYPTTLLVTSIRFSTRLVVQGTALQGSSFKGKVVTINYRLDSSQTVLEIGKNLKVIIVNRNTTFNFWVPEYDGGAAIVRAPYLFRSARLDFGTLEIRGDLNVTEPEIEIWADSNVESVNYNSAEISAKWTFHGSIGFRRNVLGGLKVSLPDLSKLDWRYIDGLPEVKGNCSDAKWPDANLRNSTNPRKPTIPTSLYSSNYGFHTNTILSSAVASLRPTSRNPSLPKSKAVPHSLHPSTSTIRILLRDLRHSSQTPHRHITHVRERETYVAWKITGNVGGKKHINRLRGPVNEGGLYLERQGFHQPGTPTSSWSKIRVWKIW
;
A
#
# COMPACT_ATOMS: atom_id res chain seq x y z
N MET A 1 8.34 34.81 4.50
CA MET A 1 9.02 33.54 4.87
C MET A 1 8.11 32.40 4.50
N TRP A 2 8.56 31.49 3.63
CA TRP A 2 8.02 30.14 3.29
C TRP A 2 8.30 29.86 1.81
N ALA A 3 9.59 29.80 1.50
CA ALA A 3 10.14 29.11 0.36
C ALA A 3 11.10 28.08 0.95
N ASN A 4 10.72 26.81 0.89
CA ASN A 4 11.57 25.61 0.86
C ASN A 4 10.64 24.42 1.00
N ASP A 5 10.09 24.03 -0.14
CA ASP A 5 9.23 22.87 -0.34
C ASP A 5 10.06 21.75 -0.98
N GLU A 6 11.21 21.46 -0.37
CA GLU A 6 11.87 20.17 -0.52
C GLU A 6 11.17 19.21 0.45
N CYS A 7 10.85 18.00 -0.04
CA CYS A 7 10.33 16.87 0.72
C CYS A 7 10.52 17.02 2.24
N ARG A 8 9.51 17.55 2.95
CA ARG A 8 9.53 17.47 4.40
C ARG A 8 9.51 15.99 4.73
N ASN A 9 10.66 15.50 5.17
CA ASN A 9 10.77 14.27 5.91
C ASN A 9 9.80 14.40 7.09
N GLU A 10 8.60 13.81 6.99
CA GLU A 10 7.63 13.64 8.08
C GLU A 10 8.19 12.65 9.12
N VAL A 11 9.35 13.00 9.66
CA VAL A 11 10.08 12.23 10.64
C VAL A 11 9.48 12.62 11.98
N GLN A 12 8.47 11.86 12.40
CA GLN A 12 7.91 11.87 13.75
C GLN A 12 7.22 13.18 14.15
N TYR A 13 5.88 13.24 14.01
CA TYR A 13 5.09 14.31 14.62
C TYR A 13 4.50 13.84 15.94
N THR A 14 5.18 14.12 17.05
CA THR A 14 4.68 13.85 18.40
C THR A 14 4.00 15.06 19.03
N SER A 15 3.20 15.80 18.26
CA SER A 15 2.47 16.96 18.76
C SER A 15 1.58 16.62 19.98
N SER A 16 1.53 17.49 20.98
CA SER A 16 0.56 17.41 22.08
C SER A 16 -0.77 18.12 21.75
N ILE A 17 -0.81 18.86 20.64
CA ILE A 17 -1.99 19.61 20.19
C ILE A 17 -3.14 18.62 19.99
N TYR A 18 -4.27 18.91 20.62
CA TYR A 18 -5.49 18.09 20.67
C TYR A 18 -5.45 16.85 21.57
N ALA A 19 -4.41 16.64 22.38
CA ALA A 19 -4.43 15.54 23.36
C ALA A 19 -5.52 15.78 24.44
N PRO A 20 -6.03 14.72 25.10
CA PRO A 20 -6.93 14.88 26.24
C PRO A 20 -6.35 15.84 27.29
N GLY A 21 -7.14 16.83 27.71
CA GLY A 21 -6.73 17.88 28.64
C GLY A 21 -6.22 19.17 27.98
N PHE A 22 -6.24 19.29 26.65
CA PHE A 22 -5.85 20.50 25.92
C PHE A 22 -7.00 21.48 25.65
N GLY A 23 -8.24 21.14 26.01
CA GLY A 23 -9.39 22.04 25.91
C GLY A 23 -10.08 21.96 24.54
N PRO A 24 -10.71 23.05 24.04
CA PRO A 24 -11.53 23.00 22.83
C PRO A 24 -10.80 22.40 21.62
N GLY A 25 -11.34 21.32 21.07
CA GLY A 25 -10.76 20.59 19.94
C GLY A 25 -9.93 19.36 20.32
N GLU A 26 -9.83 19.02 21.61
CA GLU A 26 -9.20 17.77 22.04
C GLU A 26 -9.91 16.51 21.50
N VAL A 27 -9.13 15.43 21.36
CA VAL A 27 -9.61 14.10 20.97
C VAL A 27 -9.61 13.16 22.17
N ASP A 28 -10.40 12.09 22.12
CA ASP A 28 -10.48 11.10 23.20
C ASP A 28 -9.17 10.28 23.35
N ILE A 29 -8.55 9.93 22.21
CA ILE A 29 -7.31 9.15 22.16
C ILE A 29 -6.29 9.90 21.32
N ARG A 30 -5.17 10.27 21.96
CA ARG A 30 -4.04 10.87 21.27
C ARG A 30 -3.36 9.84 20.38
N GLY A 31 -3.35 10.09 19.08
CA GLY A 31 -2.60 9.33 18.09
C GLY A 31 -1.41 10.09 17.52
N TYR A 32 -0.43 9.38 16.96
CA TYR A 32 0.68 9.97 16.20
C TYR A 32 1.19 9.02 15.11
N ASP A 33 1.99 9.57 14.18
CA ASP A 33 2.53 8.84 13.04
C ASP A 33 4.04 8.62 13.17
N ASN A 34 4.54 7.52 12.61
CA ASN A 34 5.95 7.17 12.66
C ASN A 34 6.47 6.60 11.32
N TYR A 35 7.38 7.36 10.71
CA TYR A 35 8.08 7.00 9.47
C TYR A 35 9.61 7.04 9.60
N PRO A 36 10.22 6.14 10.39
CA PRO A 36 11.62 6.24 10.79
C PRO A 36 12.60 6.08 9.61
N LEU A 37 12.27 5.26 8.60
CA LEU A 37 13.15 5.00 7.45
C LEU A 37 12.97 5.99 6.30
N ASN A 38 12.17 7.06 6.48
CA ASN A 38 11.81 8.02 5.45
C ASN A 38 11.22 7.35 4.19
N PHE A 39 11.21 8.06 3.05
CA PHE A 39 10.61 7.58 1.80
C PHE A 39 11.64 7.32 0.68
N VAL A 40 12.92 7.18 1.05
CA VAL A 40 14.03 7.02 0.09
C VAL A 40 14.13 5.59 -0.41
N CYS A 41 13.64 5.35 -1.63
CA CYS A 41 13.50 4.02 -2.20
C CYS A 41 14.72 3.49 -2.98
N ASN A 42 15.74 4.32 -3.22
CA ASN A 42 16.93 3.97 -4.02
C ASN A 42 18.14 3.49 -3.19
N ALA A 43 18.03 3.48 -1.86
CA ALA A 43 19.06 2.97 -0.94
C ALA A 43 18.45 1.91 -0.01
N THR A 44 18.08 0.76 -0.57
CA THR A 44 17.20 -0.22 0.11
C THR A 44 17.85 -1.03 1.24
N SER A 45 19.17 -0.97 1.37
CA SER A 45 19.95 -1.63 2.43
C SER A 45 20.50 -0.64 3.46
N THR A 46 20.19 0.65 3.35
CA THR A 46 20.71 1.69 4.23
C THR A 46 19.66 2.06 5.27
N TRP A 47 19.99 1.83 6.55
CA TRP A 47 19.18 2.27 7.68
C TRP A 47 19.90 3.48 8.29
N PRO A 48 19.32 4.69 8.25
CA PRO A 48 20.02 5.86 8.77
C PRO A 48 20.14 5.81 10.29
N ASP A 49 21.32 6.15 10.81
CA ASP A 49 21.59 6.17 12.24
C ASP A 49 20.64 7.13 12.99
N GLY A 50 20.27 6.76 14.22
CA GLY A 50 19.43 7.57 15.11
C GLY A 50 17.96 7.70 14.67
N LYS A 51 17.50 6.88 13.71
CA LYS A 51 16.11 6.90 13.24
C LYS A 51 15.14 5.98 13.97
N LEU A 52 15.66 4.98 14.68
CA LEU A 52 14.83 4.13 15.54
C LEU A 52 14.37 4.94 16.77
N SER A 53 13.06 5.08 16.94
CA SER A 53 12.47 5.83 18.06
C SER A 53 12.60 5.04 19.36
N ILE A 54 13.09 5.68 20.42
CA ILE A 54 13.33 5.04 21.73
C ILE A 54 12.56 5.67 22.90
N ASN A 55 11.80 6.74 22.66
CA ASN A 55 11.15 7.55 23.70
C ASN A 55 9.61 7.63 23.58
N PHE A 56 8.98 6.84 22.70
CA PHE A 56 7.55 6.94 22.44
C PHE A 56 6.64 6.68 23.64
N TRP A 57 7.06 5.77 24.52
CA TRP A 57 6.31 5.53 25.75
C TRP A 57 6.32 6.77 26.67
N GLU A 58 7.49 7.36 26.91
CA GLU A 58 7.65 8.55 27.75
C GLU A 58 6.91 9.76 27.17
N VAL A 59 7.07 10.01 25.87
CA VAL A 59 6.38 11.09 25.17
C VAL A 59 4.86 10.93 25.25
N ASN A 60 4.35 9.70 25.07
CA ASN A 60 2.93 9.44 25.22
C ASN A 60 2.45 9.69 26.65
N TYR A 61 3.18 9.20 27.65
CA TYR A 61 2.86 9.40 29.05
C TYR A 61 2.78 10.91 29.41
N ASN A 62 3.78 11.69 28.99
CA ASN A 62 3.85 13.12 29.25
C ASN A 62 2.75 13.92 28.54
N HIS A 63 2.33 13.53 27.33
CA HIS A 63 1.34 14.28 26.56
C HIS A 63 -0.10 13.88 26.80
N SER A 64 -0.36 12.68 27.31
CA SER A 64 -1.72 12.12 27.41
C SER A 64 -2.07 11.56 28.78
N GLY A 65 -1.20 11.74 29.78
CA GLY A 65 -1.44 11.27 31.15
C GLY A 65 -1.47 9.75 31.29
N GLY A 66 -0.79 9.02 30.40
CA GLY A 66 -0.75 7.57 30.42
C GLY A 66 -1.92 6.87 29.70
N ASN A 67 -2.70 7.61 28.90
CA ASN A 67 -3.66 7.02 27.96
C ASN A 67 -2.98 6.07 26.96
N LEU A 68 -3.79 5.29 26.23
CA LEU A 68 -3.35 4.29 25.25
C LEU A 68 -2.31 4.86 24.27
N ASN A 69 -1.12 4.26 24.23
CA ASN A 69 -0.07 4.63 23.29
C ASN A 69 -0.44 4.20 21.86
N SER A 70 -0.90 5.16 21.05
CA SER A 70 -1.52 4.88 19.76
C SER A 70 -0.69 5.42 18.59
N ILE A 71 -0.08 4.52 17.81
CA ILE A 71 0.57 4.85 16.53
C ILE A 71 -0.46 4.62 15.43
N LEU A 72 -1.00 5.69 14.84
CA LEU A 72 -2.07 5.60 13.83
C LEU A 72 -1.53 5.24 12.46
N GLU A 73 -0.41 5.84 12.06
CA GLU A 73 0.32 5.47 10.87
C GLU A 73 1.74 5.00 11.21
N MET A 74 1.98 3.68 11.12
CA MET A 74 3.31 3.10 11.26
C MET A 74 3.85 2.73 9.88
N GLN A 75 5.10 3.12 9.63
CA GLN A 75 5.72 2.85 8.34
C GLN A 75 5.79 1.38 8.01
N ALA A 76 5.24 1.05 6.85
CA ALA A 76 5.46 -0.26 6.27
C ALA A 76 5.73 -0.21 4.76
N GLY A 77 6.00 0.96 4.22
CA GLY A 77 6.43 1.16 2.84
C GLY A 77 6.84 2.61 2.59
N ALA A 78 7.01 2.95 1.32
CA ALA A 78 7.26 4.31 0.88
C ALA A 78 6.56 4.57 -0.46
N HIS A 79 6.15 5.82 -0.69
CA HIS A 79 5.64 6.28 -1.97
C HIS A 79 6.80 6.43 -2.98
N ASP A 80 6.54 6.25 -4.29
CA ASP A 80 7.56 6.34 -5.34
C ASP A 80 7.20 7.42 -6.36
N VAL A 81 7.96 8.51 -6.36
CA VAL A 81 7.81 9.64 -7.28
C VAL A 81 8.60 9.49 -8.59
N ARG A 82 9.48 8.48 -8.75
CA ARG A 82 10.39 8.39 -9.93
C ARG A 82 9.88 7.49 -11.05
N ARG A 83 8.90 6.62 -10.82
CA ARG A 83 8.25 5.81 -11.88
C ARG A 83 7.46 6.62 -12.93
N HIS A 84 7.43 7.95 -12.81
CA HIS A 84 6.79 8.84 -13.78
C HIS A 84 7.42 8.86 -15.20
N LYS A 85 8.67 8.36 -15.38
CA LYS A 85 9.36 8.38 -16.69
C LYS A 85 9.18 7.13 -17.58
N LEU A 86 8.66 6.01 -17.07
CA LEU A 86 8.74 4.71 -17.77
C LEU A 86 7.40 4.12 -18.25
N GLY A 87 6.37 4.94 -18.49
CA GLY A 87 5.23 4.55 -19.34
C GLY A 87 4.35 3.38 -18.89
N ARG A 88 4.53 2.81 -17.70
CA ARG A 88 3.71 1.69 -17.22
C ARG A 88 2.43 2.16 -16.51
N ASN A 89 1.30 1.76 -17.09
CA ASN A 89 -0.09 1.72 -16.61
C ASN A 89 -0.55 2.81 -15.65
N ARG A 90 -1.19 3.83 -16.25
CA ARG A 90 -2.01 4.85 -15.57
C ARG A 90 -3.49 4.70 -15.96
N PHE A 91 -4.25 3.86 -15.26
CA PHE A 91 -5.68 4.12 -15.11
C PHE A 91 -5.81 5.00 -13.87
N HIS A 92 -6.25 6.24 -14.08
CA HIS A 92 -6.49 7.30 -13.09
C HIS A 92 -6.17 6.92 -11.62
N SER A 93 -5.05 7.45 -11.09
CA SER A 93 -4.48 7.20 -9.73
C SER A 93 -3.59 5.98 -9.51
N SER A 94 -3.22 5.24 -10.55
CA SER A 94 -2.63 3.92 -10.36
C SER A 94 -1.10 3.87 -10.19
N ASN A 95 -0.62 4.31 -9.02
CA ASN A 95 0.40 3.61 -8.24
C ASN A 95 0.56 4.27 -6.86
N HIS A 96 -0.48 4.15 -6.01
CA HIS A 96 -0.32 4.25 -4.55
C HIS A 96 0.19 2.94 -3.99
N GLU A 97 1.20 2.36 -4.62
CA GLU A 97 1.80 1.18 -4.07
C GLU A 97 2.90 1.64 -3.11
N LEU A 98 2.45 2.07 -1.91
CA LEU A 98 3.28 2.02 -0.72
C LEU A 98 3.92 0.63 -0.72
N ARG A 99 5.23 0.51 -0.50
CA ARG A 99 5.96 -0.79 -0.42
C ARG A 99 5.45 -1.76 0.69
N LEU A 100 4.23 -1.54 1.18
CA LEU A 100 3.33 -2.43 1.89
C LEU A 100 2.62 -3.50 1.02
N ARG A 101 2.88 -3.52 -0.30
CA ARG A 101 1.98 -4.09 -1.32
C ARG A 101 1.40 -5.50 -1.09
N TRP A 102 0.07 -5.52 -1.00
CA TRP A 102 -0.81 -6.24 -1.92
C TRP A 102 -0.81 -5.50 -3.27
N GLN A 103 -0.45 -6.13 -4.38
CA GLN A 103 -0.45 -5.47 -5.70
C GLN A 103 -1.83 -5.47 -6.36
N ASN A 104 -2.06 -4.53 -7.28
CA ASN A 104 -3.25 -4.39 -8.13
C ASN A 104 -3.52 -5.60 -9.06
N GLN A 105 -2.60 -6.55 -9.09
CA GLN A 105 -2.89 -7.94 -9.43
C GLN A 105 -2.57 -8.72 -8.16
N ARG A 106 -3.51 -9.56 -7.70
CA ARG A 106 -3.54 -10.12 -6.34
C ARG A 106 -2.58 -11.31 -6.05
N PRO A 107 -1.36 -11.46 -6.59
CA PRO A 107 -0.38 -12.35 -5.95
C PRO A 107 0.26 -11.71 -4.72
N ILE A 108 0.43 -12.50 -3.66
CA ILE A 108 1.28 -12.22 -2.49
C ILE A 108 2.77 -12.20 -2.93
N LEU A 109 3.19 -11.14 -3.63
CA LEU A 109 4.52 -11.04 -4.24
C LEU A 109 5.64 -10.67 -3.24
N ASN A 110 5.33 -10.47 -1.96
CA ASN A 110 6.31 -10.34 -0.88
C ASN A 110 5.97 -11.28 0.30
N ALA A 111 5.89 -12.58 0.00
CA ALA A 111 5.59 -13.63 0.98
C ALA A 111 6.36 -13.47 2.29
N ARG A 112 7.63 -13.03 2.25
CA ARG A 112 8.45 -12.90 3.48
C ARG A 112 7.99 -11.80 4.44
N LYS A 113 7.69 -10.59 3.97
CA LYS A 113 7.22 -9.50 4.86
C LYS A 113 5.81 -9.77 5.36
N TYR A 114 4.93 -10.27 4.49
CA TYR A 114 3.58 -10.67 4.86
C TYR A 114 3.61 -11.75 5.94
N SER A 115 4.35 -12.83 5.69
CA SER A 115 4.43 -13.94 6.63
C SER A 115 5.12 -13.54 7.93
N GLU A 116 6.10 -12.62 7.91
CA GLU A 116 6.67 -12.08 9.16
C GLU A 116 5.65 -11.29 9.96
N LEU A 117 4.90 -10.40 9.30
CA LEU A 117 3.85 -9.62 9.96
C LEU A 117 2.76 -10.55 10.52
N LYS A 118 2.45 -11.63 9.82
CA LYS A 118 1.54 -12.68 10.31
C LYS A 118 2.04 -13.28 11.63
N LEU A 119 3.33 -13.59 11.76
CA LEU A 119 3.86 -14.13 13.02
C LEU A 119 3.64 -13.16 14.19
N LEU A 120 3.92 -11.87 13.99
CA LEU A 120 3.69 -10.85 15.02
C LEU A 120 2.20 -10.67 15.32
N ALA A 121 1.35 -10.63 14.29
CA ALA A 121 -0.08 -10.46 14.42
C ALA A 121 -0.78 -11.63 15.12
N GLN A 122 -0.24 -12.85 15.00
CA GLN A 122 -0.75 -14.04 15.70
C GLN A 122 -0.23 -14.16 17.13
N LEU A 123 0.94 -13.59 17.43
CA LEU A 123 1.50 -13.61 18.79
C LEU A 123 0.71 -12.72 19.76
N LEU A 124 0.30 -11.53 19.34
CA LEU A 124 -0.32 -10.54 20.23
C LEU A 124 -1.66 -10.99 20.84
N PRO A 125 -2.64 -11.54 20.09
CA PRO A 125 -3.89 -12.05 20.67
C PRO A 125 -3.67 -13.21 21.64
N ALA A 126 -2.66 -14.05 21.36
CA ALA A 126 -2.28 -15.16 22.24
C ALA A 126 -1.51 -14.71 23.50
N SER A 127 -1.22 -13.41 23.64
CA SER A 127 -0.38 -12.85 24.71
C SER A 127 -1.09 -11.72 25.47
N PRO A 128 -2.23 -11.97 26.15
CA PRO A 128 -3.02 -10.90 26.80
C PRO A 128 -2.25 -10.13 27.88
N ALA A 129 -1.27 -10.78 28.53
CA ALA A 129 -0.38 -10.13 29.50
C ALA A 129 0.41 -8.94 28.92
N TYR A 130 0.60 -8.90 27.59
CA TYR A 130 1.24 -7.78 26.91
C TYR A 130 0.48 -6.45 27.11
N LEU A 131 -0.84 -6.48 27.30
CA LEU A 131 -1.67 -5.28 27.45
C LEU A 131 -1.59 -4.67 28.86
N THR A 132 -1.29 -5.48 29.87
CA THR A 132 -1.32 -5.06 31.28
C THR A 132 0.06 -4.87 31.88
N THR A 133 1.08 -5.48 31.29
CA THR A 133 2.45 -5.36 31.79
C THR A 133 3.00 -3.94 31.60
N ARG A 134 3.82 -3.51 32.55
CA ARG A 134 4.51 -2.22 32.47
C ARG A 134 5.78 -2.31 31.63
N PRO A 135 5.95 -1.49 30.57
CA PRO A 135 7.23 -1.40 29.86
C PRO A 135 8.27 -0.69 30.74
N LEU A 136 9.50 -1.17 30.70
CA LEU A 136 10.64 -0.60 31.41
C LEU A 136 11.54 0.20 30.46
N ASN A 137 12.39 1.05 31.04
CA ASN A 137 13.39 1.80 30.29
C ASN A 137 14.34 0.85 29.56
N GLN A 138 14.77 1.25 28.37
CA GLN A 138 15.80 0.55 27.64
C GLN A 138 17.13 0.67 28.41
N TRP A 139 17.81 -0.45 28.62
CA TRP A 139 19.14 -0.46 29.22
C TRP A 139 20.15 0.14 28.22
N PRO A 140 21.16 0.94 28.65
CA PRO A 140 22.09 1.62 27.74
C PRO A 140 22.77 0.65 26.76
N VAL A 141 22.57 0.93 25.47
CA VAL A 141 23.10 0.21 24.29
C VAL A 141 24.62 0.44 24.08
N ASN A 142 25.30 1.12 25.01
CA ASN A 142 26.72 1.48 24.92
C ASN A 142 27.68 0.42 25.47
N THR A 143 27.21 -0.77 25.83
CA THR A 143 28.11 -1.92 25.95
C THR A 143 28.17 -2.61 24.60
N VAL A 144 29.35 -3.10 24.24
CA VAL A 144 29.75 -3.67 22.93
C VAL A 144 28.90 -4.89 22.47
N ASN A 145 27.81 -5.21 23.17
CA ASN A 145 27.02 -6.44 23.05
C ASN A 145 25.50 -6.23 22.89
N GLY A 146 25.01 -5.09 22.38
CA GLY A 146 23.57 -4.91 22.12
C GLY A 146 22.70 -5.03 23.38
N SER A 147 21.38 -5.03 23.23
CA SER A 147 20.49 -5.31 24.36
C SER A 147 20.76 -6.72 24.90
N HIS A 148 20.50 -6.97 26.19
CA HIS A 148 20.61 -8.31 26.79
C HIS A 148 19.78 -9.41 26.07
N PHE A 149 18.82 -9.00 25.24
CA PHE A 149 17.90 -9.88 24.51
C PHE A 149 18.25 -10.03 23.02
N THR A 150 19.09 -9.13 22.47
CA THR A 150 19.56 -9.21 21.09
C THR A 150 20.85 -8.42 20.89
N HIS A 151 21.82 -9.06 20.23
CA HIS A 151 23.06 -8.44 19.76
C HIS A 151 22.89 -7.65 18.45
N ASN A 152 21.68 -7.64 17.87
CA ASN A 152 21.41 -6.86 16.68
C ASN A 152 21.21 -5.38 17.05
N LYS A 153 22.18 -4.54 16.68
CA LYS A 153 22.15 -3.08 16.91
C LYS A 153 20.97 -2.36 16.25
N ASP A 154 20.36 -2.98 15.25
CA ASP A 154 19.21 -2.43 14.51
C ASP A 154 17.87 -2.78 15.19
N LEU A 155 17.88 -3.53 16.29
CA LEU A 155 16.70 -3.89 17.07
C LEU A 155 16.78 -3.27 18.47
N ALA A 156 15.68 -2.64 18.89
CA ALA A 156 15.46 -2.26 20.28
C ALA A 156 14.45 -3.20 20.92
N VAL A 157 14.77 -3.72 22.10
CA VAL A 157 13.88 -4.62 22.87
C VAL A 157 13.54 -3.94 24.19
N THR A 158 12.25 -3.79 24.43
CA THR A 158 11.72 -3.24 25.69
C THR A 158 11.40 -4.38 26.65
N GLN A 159 12.00 -4.34 27.83
CA GLN A 159 11.66 -5.28 28.90
C GLN A 159 10.29 -4.95 29.49
N LEU A 160 9.57 -6.01 29.89
CA LEU A 160 8.27 -5.95 30.54
C LEU A 160 8.43 -6.44 31.98
N ALA A 161 7.98 -5.65 32.97
CA ALA A 161 8.29 -5.85 34.39
C ALA A 161 7.78 -7.18 34.97
N ASP A 162 6.68 -7.72 34.45
CA ASP A 162 5.98 -8.86 35.06
C ASP A 162 6.42 -10.23 34.50
N VAL A 163 7.39 -10.26 33.57
CA VAL A 163 7.72 -11.47 32.78
C VAL A 163 9.06 -12.10 33.15
N VAL A 164 9.93 -11.44 33.91
CA VAL A 164 11.31 -11.88 34.11
C VAL A 164 11.64 -12.12 35.59
N GLU A 165 11.62 -13.39 36.01
CA GLU A 165 12.43 -13.84 37.15
C GLU A 165 13.86 -14.10 36.66
N TRP A 166 14.86 -13.51 37.34
CA TRP A 166 16.26 -13.66 37.02
C TRP A 166 16.82 -14.99 37.55
N THR A 167 17.21 -15.92 36.68
CA THR A 167 17.74 -17.24 37.08
C THR A 167 19.25 -17.40 36.87
N GLY A 168 19.99 -16.32 36.60
CA GLY A 168 21.44 -16.36 36.40
C GLY A 168 21.90 -16.72 34.99
N SER A 169 22.97 -16.03 34.57
CA SER A 169 23.84 -16.17 33.38
C SER A 169 23.25 -16.17 31.95
N THR A 170 21.94 -16.28 31.74
CA THR A 170 21.33 -16.09 30.41
C THR A 170 19.91 -15.59 30.56
N TYR A 171 19.54 -14.50 29.85
CA TYR A 171 18.13 -14.14 29.70
C TYR A 171 17.54 -15.13 28.70
N PRO A 172 16.66 -16.06 29.12
CA PRO A 172 15.95 -16.84 28.14
C PRO A 172 14.94 -15.90 27.50
N THR A 173 14.78 -15.97 26.18
CA THR A 173 13.56 -15.54 25.50
C THR A 173 12.43 -16.46 25.96
N THR A 174 12.03 -16.32 27.23
CA THR A 174 11.05 -17.20 27.87
C THR A 174 9.68 -16.67 27.50
N LEU A 175 8.96 -17.41 26.65
CA LEU A 175 7.51 -17.38 26.70
C LEU A 175 7.13 -18.13 27.98
N LEU A 176 6.76 -17.41 29.02
CA LEU A 176 6.34 -18.02 30.28
C LEU A 176 4.94 -18.63 30.07
N VAL A 177 4.88 -19.92 29.78
CA VAL A 177 3.62 -20.68 29.87
C VAL A 177 3.41 -20.97 31.36
N THR A 178 2.60 -20.16 32.03
CA THR A 178 2.35 -20.31 33.46
C THR A 178 1.60 -21.61 33.76
N SER A 179 2.21 -22.42 34.63
CA SER A 179 1.60 -23.57 35.32
C SER A 179 0.92 -24.62 34.42
N ILE A 180 1.70 -25.57 33.91
CA ILE A 180 1.15 -26.88 33.55
C ILE A 180 1.75 -27.92 34.51
N ARG A 181 0.89 -28.64 35.23
CA ARG A 181 1.32 -29.80 36.04
C ARG A 181 1.67 -30.93 35.07
N PHE A 182 2.96 -31.22 34.87
CA PHE A 182 3.39 -32.29 33.97
C PHE A 182 3.68 -33.60 34.71
N SER A 183 3.41 -34.72 34.03
CA SER A 183 3.99 -36.03 34.34
C SER A 183 5.35 -36.19 33.62
N THR A 184 6.15 -37.16 34.02
CA THR A 184 7.51 -37.47 33.51
C THR A 184 7.58 -37.97 32.05
N ARG A 185 6.52 -37.79 31.25
CA ARG A 185 6.45 -38.33 29.89
C ARG A 185 6.80 -37.25 28.87
N LEU A 186 7.83 -37.51 28.05
CA LEU A 186 8.17 -36.74 26.86
C LEU A 186 8.20 -37.69 25.67
N VAL A 187 7.35 -37.44 24.67
CA VAL A 187 7.38 -38.14 23.38
C VAL A 187 7.89 -37.18 22.31
N VAL A 188 8.79 -37.65 21.46
CA VAL A 188 9.49 -36.83 20.47
C VAL A 188 9.26 -37.41 19.09
N GLN A 189 8.82 -36.57 18.17
CA GLN A 189 8.56 -36.95 16.78
C GLN A 189 9.22 -35.93 15.86
N GLY A 190 10.42 -36.24 15.38
CA GLY A 190 11.24 -35.35 14.54
C GLY A 190 12.71 -35.36 14.95
N THR A 191 13.51 -34.49 14.33
CA THR A 191 14.99 -34.50 14.46
C THR A 191 15.56 -33.31 15.21
N ALA A 192 14.74 -32.34 15.63
CA ALA A 192 15.24 -31.12 16.24
C ALA A 192 15.82 -31.32 17.66
N LEU A 193 15.41 -32.36 18.39
CA LEU A 193 15.84 -32.56 19.78
C LEU A 193 17.31 -32.99 19.88
N GLN A 194 18.10 -32.26 20.66
CA GLN A 194 19.50 -32.58 20.96
C GLN A 194 19.66 -33.24 22.34
N GLY A 195 18.76 -32.93 23.27
CA GLY A 195 18.72 -33.55 24.59
C GLY A 195 17.59 -32.99 25.45
N SER A 196 17.24 -33.72 26.50
CA SER A 196 16.24 -33.29 27.48
C SER A 196 16.65 -33.70 28.89
N SER A 197 16.29 -32.89 29.88
CA SER A 197 16.43 -33.25 31.29
C SER A 197 15.18 -32.88 32.09
N PHE A 198 14.97 -33.61 33.18
CA PHE A 198 13.88 -33.38 34.11
C PHE A 198 14.46 -33.09 35.49
N LYS A 199 14.07 -31.96 36.09
CA LYS A 199 14.43 -31.63 37.47
C LYS A 199 13.23 -31.04 38.20
N GLY A 200 12.71 -31.78 39.18
CA GLY A 200 11.48 -31.39 39.87
C GLY A 200 10.29 -31.29 38.90
N LYS A 201 9.67 -30.11 38.82
CA LYS A 201 8.54 -29.81 37.92
C LYS A 201 8.97 -29.18 36.59
N VAL A 202 10.26 -29.08 36.33
CA VAL A 202 10.82 -28.43 35.14
C VAL A 202 11.33 -29.48 34.16
N VAL A 203 10.90 -29.36 32.90
CA VAL A 203 11.51 -30.05 31.77
C VAL A 203 12.37 -29.05 31.00
N THR A 204 13.64 -29.40 30.81
CA THR A 204 14.57 -28.63 29.99
C THR A 204 14.72 -29.34 28.65
N ILE A 205 14.48 -28.63 27.56
CA ILE A 205 14.56 -29.14 26.19
C ILE A 205 15.67 -28.39 25.47
N ASN A 206 16.70 -29.11 25.03
CA ASN A 206 17.73 -28.57 24.15
C ASN A 206 17.43 -29.03 22.72
N TYR A 207 17.28 -28.07 21.80
CA TYR A 207 16.91 -28.34 20.42
C TYR A 207 17.74 -27.52 19.45
N ARG A 208 17.88 -28.04 18.23
CA ARG A 208 18.48 -27.37 17.08
C ARG A 208 17.44 -27.29 15.97
N LEU A 209 17.22 -26.09 15.46
CA LEU A 209 16.30 -25.89 14.34
C LEU A 209 16.89 -26.45 13.04
N ASP A 210 16.08 -27.19 12.30
CA ASP A 210 16.36 -27.68 10.95
C ASP A 210 15.17 -27.36 10.01
N SER A 211 15.13 -27.94 8.81
CA SER A 211 14.02 -27.76 7.85
C SER A 211 12.79 -28.62 8.18
N SER A 212 12.89 -29.56 9.12
CA SER A 212 11.82 -30.46 9.52
C SER A 212 10.89 -29.81 10.55
N GLN A 213 9.75 -30.47 10.76
CA GLN A 213 8.86 -30.21 11.87
C GLN A 213 9.12 -31.25 12.95
N THR A 214 9.29 -30.81 14.19
CA THR A 214 9.37 -31.69 15.36
C THR A 214 8.19 -31.42 16.29
N VAL A 215 7.49 -32.46 16.71
CA VAL A 215 6.41 -32.37 17.70
C VAL A 215 6.86 -33.04 18.99
N LEU A 216 6.78 -32.30 20.09
CA LEU A 216 7.02 -32.80 21.44
C LEU A 216 5.69 -32.94 22.17
N GLU A 217 5.41 -34.10 22.74
CA GLU A 217 4.30 -34.28 23.68
C GLU A 217 4.86 -34.27 25.09
N ILE A 218 4.46 -33.28 25.89
CA ILE A 218 4.91 -33.10 27.27
C ILE A 218 3.74 -33.40 28.20
N GLY A 219 3.86 -34.48 28.98
CA GLY A 219 2.74 -35.01 29.76
C GLY A 219 1.62 -35.53 28.86
N LYS A 220 0.36 -35.34 29.27
CA LYS A 220 -0.83 -35.79 28.50
C LYS A 220 -1.48 -34.69 27.67
N ASN A 221 -1.24 -33.42 28.01
CA ASN A 221 -2.10 -32.31 27.58
C ASN A 221 -1.34 -31.19 26.84
N LEU A 222 -0.01 -31.24 26.76
CA LEU A 222 0.76 -30.23 26.03
C LEU A 222 1.46 -30.85 24.83
N LYS A 223 1.26 -30.22 23.68
CA LYS A 223 2.04 -30.47 22.47
C LYS A 223 2.80 -29.19 22.11
N VAL A 224 4.08 -29.34 21.77
CA VAL A 224 4.95 -28.25 21.33
C VAL A 224 5.44 -28.54 19.93
N ILE A 225 5.13 -27.65 18.98
CA ILE A 225 5.59 -27.75 17.59
C ILE A 225 6.85 -26.90 17.44
N ILE A 226 7.97 -27.54 17.14
CA ILE A 226 9.26 -26.91 16.89
C ILE A 226 9.50 -26.91 15.37
N VAL A 227 9.59 -25.71 14.81
CA VAL A 227 9.80 -25.47 13.38
C VAL A 227 10.67 -24.23 13.19
N ASN A 228 11.43 -24.17 12.09
CA ASN A 228 12.16 -22.96 11.75
C ASN A 228 11.24 -21.83 11.25
N ARG A 229 11.79 -20.61 11.21
CA ARG A 229 11.07 -19.40 10.79
C ARG A 229 10.50 -19.44 9.37
N ASN A 230 11.15 -20.14 8.44
CA ASN A 230 10.64 -20.23 7.06
C ASN A 230 9.45 -21.20 6.98
N THR A 231 9.45 -22.25 7.79
CA THR A 231 8.35 -23.21 7.89
C THR A 231 7.15 -22.59 8.60
N THR A 232 7.36 -21.78 9.65
CA THR A 232 6.26 -21.06 10.35
C THR A 232 5.49 -20.11 9.44
N PHE A 233 6.09 -19.63 8.34
CA PHE A 233 5.38 -18.80 7.36
C PHE A 233 4.18 -19.49 6.71
N ASN A 234 4.11 -20.82 6.76
CA ASN A 234 3.00 -21.59 6.24
C ASN A 234 1.96 -21.94 7.32
N PHE A 235 2.11 -21.46 8.55
CA PHE A 235 1.14 -21.67 9.62
C PHE A 235 0.08 -20.58 9.66
N TRP A 236 -1.13 -20.97 9.99
CA TRP A 236 -2.32 -20.12 10.12
C TRP A 236 -3.05 -20.54 11.40
N VAL A 237 -3.67 -19.59 12.08
CA VAL A 237 -4.46 -19.86 13.28
C VAL A 237 -5.89 -19.39 13.02
N PRO A 238 -6.71 -20.22 12.35
CA PRO A 238 -8.10 -19.85 12.14
C PRO A 238 -8.96 -20.02 13.37
N GLU A 239 -9.74 -18.99 13.65
CA GLU A 239 -10.82 -19.02 14.63
C GLU A 239 -12.13 -19.42 13.95
N TYR A 240 -12.97 -20.14 14.69
CA TYR A 240 -14.32 -20.52 14.31
C TYR A 240 -15.21 -20.61 15.55
N ASP A 241 -16.53 -20.66 15.36
CA ASP A 241 -17.46 -20.82 16.48
C ASP A 241 -17.17 -22.13 17.23
N GLY A 242 -16.69 -22.01 18.47
CA GLY A 242 -16.32 -23.14 19.32
C GLY A 242 -14.82 -23.43 19.43
N GLY A 243 -13.93 -22.66 18.81
CA GLY A 243 -12.49 -22.80 19.05
C GLY A 243 -11.57 -22.18 18.00
N ALA A 244 -10.34 -22.68 17.96
CA ALA A 244 -9.37 -22.33 16.95
C ALA A 244 -8.61 -23.58 16.50
N ALA A 245 -8.17 -23.59 15.25
CA ALA A 245 -7.26 -24.61 14.74
C ALA A 245 -5.89 -23.99 14.48
N ILE A 246 -4.88 -24.84 14.36
CA ILE A 246 -3.60 -24.52 13.75
C ILE A 246 -3.59 -25.23 12.40
N VAL A 247 -3.34 -24.50 11.32
CA VAL A 247 -3.34 -25.03 9.96
C VAL A 247 -2.00 -24.71 9.32
N ARG A 248 -1.26 -25.74 8.92
CA ARG A 248 -0.11 -25.60 8.02
C ARG A 248 -0.62 -25.73 6.58
N ALA A 249 -0.58 -24.64 5.82
CA ALA A 249 -1.03 -24.58 4.42
C ALA A 249 -0.18 -23.58 3.60
N PRO A 250 0.05 -23.85 2.30
CA PRO A 250 1.20 -23.26 1.59
C PRO A 250 1.05 -21.81 1.11
N TYR A 251 -0.17 -21.27 1.01
CA TYR A 251 -0.33 -19.95 0.37
C TYR A 251 -1.22 -18.97 1.12
N LEU A 252 -2.53 -19.22 1.20
CA LEU A 252 -3.43 -18.31 1.89
C LEU A 252 -4.56 -19.07 2.57
N PHE A 253 -4.74 -18.80 3.85
CA PHE A 253 -5.96 -19.14 4.56
C PHE A 253 -6.96 -17.97 4.47
N ARG A 254 -8.26 -18.26 4.32
CA ARG A 254 -9.32 -17.25 4.25
C ARG A 254 -10.33 -17.32 5.39
N SER A 255 -10.88 -18.50 5.67
CA SER A 255 -11.91 -18.67 6.70
C SER A 255 -12.04 -20.13 7.14
N ALA A 256 -12.46 -20.35 8.37
CA ALA A 256 -12.89 -21.64 8.89
C ALA A 256 -14.31 -21.53 9.45
N ARG A 257 -15.05 -22.63 9.39
CA ARG A 257 -16.31 -22.79 10.09
C ARG A 257 -16.44 -24.24 10.55
N LEU A 258 -16.90 -24.46 11.77
CA LEU A 258 -17.29 -25.77 12.24
C LEU A 258 -18.80 -25.95 12.04
N ASP A 259 -19.20 -27.05 11.40
CA ASP A 259 -20.61 -27.40 11.19
C ASP A 259 -20.79 -28.90 11.44
N PHE A 260 -21.57 -29.25 12.48
CA PHE A 260 -21.85 -30.65 12.88
C PHE A 260 -20.62 -31.57 12.85
N GLY A 261 -19.51 -31.15 13.48
CA GLY A 261 -18.25 -31.92 13.55
C GLY A 261 -17.35 -31.82 12.31
N THR A 262 -17.81 -31.18 11.23
CA THR A 262 -17.02 -30.95 10.02
C THR A 262 -16.40 -29.55 10.04
N LEU A 263 -15.07 -29.47 9.98
CA LEU A 263 -14.35 -28.20 9.84
C LEU A 263 -14.21 -27.83 8.35
N GLU A 264 -14.98 -26.85 7.89
CA GLU A 264 -14.91 -26.30 6.55
C GLU A 264 -13.84 -25.19 6.50
N ILE A 265 -12.76 -25.43 5.75
CA ILE A 265 -11.69 -24.47 5.52
C ILE A 265 -11.79 -23.92 4.10
N ARG A 266 -11.62 -22.60 3.96
CA ARG A 266 -11.43 -21.94 2.67
C ARG A 266 -10.05 -21.30 2.59
N GLY A 267 -9.38 -21.50 1.46
CA GLY A 267 -8.04 -20.98 1.23
C GLY A 267 -7.61 -21.06 -0.22
N ASP A 268 -6.53 -20.36 -0.55
CA ASP A 268 -5.92 -20.41 -1.87
C ASP A 268 -4.68 -21.28 -1.83
N LEU A 269 -4.40 -21.92 -2.96
CA LEU A 269 -3.24 -22.76 -3.19
C LEU A 269 -2.46 -22.20 -4.38
N ASN A 270 -1.13 -22.24 -4.31
CA ASN A 270 -0.23 -21.82 -5.39
C ASN A 270 0.70 -22.96 -5.84
N VAL A 271 0.48 -24.17 -5.33
CA VAL A 271 1.24 -25.38 -5.64
C VAL A 271 0.26 -26.49 -6.02
N THR A 272 0.70 -27.39 -6.91
CA THR A 272 -0.13 -28.47 -7.46
C THR A 272 -0.44 -29.55 -6.43
N GLU A 273 0.52 -29.81 -5.54
CA GLU A 273 0.44 -30.82 -4.48
C GLU A 273 0.74 -30.18 -3.12
N PRO A 274 -0.23 -29.46 -2.53
CA PRO A 274 -0.06 -28.88 -1.20
C PRO A 274 0.05 -29.97 -0.13
N GLU A 275 0.98 -29.76 0.80
CA GLU A 275 0.98 -30.44 2.10
C GLU A 275 0.16 -29.60 3.07
N ILE A 276 -0.93 -30.18 3.58
CA ILE A 276 -1.81 -29.55 4.56
C ILE A 276 -1.83 -30.41 5.82
N GLU A 277 -1.64 -29.76 6.96
CA GLU A 277 -1.71 -30.38 8.27
C GLU A 277 -2.52 -29.50 9.23
N ILE A 278 -3.43 -30.12 9.98
CA ILE A 278 -4.41 -29.41 10.81
C ILE A 278 -4.40 -29.98 12.22
N TRP A 279 -4.27 -29.11 13.21
CA TRP A 279 -4.50 -29.40 14.61
C TRP A 279 -5.76 -28.66 15.03
N ALA A 280 -6.79 -29.37 15.45
CA ALA A 280 -8.06 -28.80 15.85
C ALA A 280 -8.54 -29.45 17.16
N ASP A 281 -9.57 -28.85 17.76
CA ASP A 281 -10.20 -29.37 18.96
C ASP A 281 -10.90 -30.72 18.72
N SER A 282 -11.14 -31.47 19.80
CA SER A 282 -11.69 -32.83 19.74
C SER A 282 -13.12 -32.93 19.22
N ASN A 283 -13.81 -31.81 19.03
CA ASN A 283 -15.14 -31.74 18.40
C ASN A 283 -15.07 -31.73 16.87
N VAL A 284 -13.86 -31.70 16.28
CA VAL A 284 -13.65 -31.85 14.84
C VAL A 284 -13.47 -33.32 14.49
N GLU A 285 -14.45 -33.86 13.76
CA GLU A 285 -14.51 -35.25 13.32
C GLU A 285 -14.00 -35.41 11.87
N SER A 286 -14.21 -34.40 11.03
CA SER A 286 -13.81 -34.38 9.63
C SER A 286 -13.42 -32.97 9.17
N VAL A 287 -12.76 -32.87 8.01
CA VAL A 287 -12.31 -31.60 7.44
C VAL A 287 -12.62 -31.54 5.96
N ASN A 288 -13.15 -30.40 5.53
CA ASN A 288 -13.27 -30.03 4.13
C ASN A 288 -12.34 -28.87 3.80
N TYR A 289 -11.77 -28.87 2.60
CA TYR A 289 -10.99 -27.74 2.09
C TYR A 289 -11.53 -27.29 0.73
N ASN A 290 -11.98 -26.04 0.65
CA ASN A 290 -12.71 -25.48 -0.48
C ASN A 290 -13.88 -26.40 -0.92
N SER A 291 -14.68 -26.84 0.06
CA SER A 291 -15.85 -27.70 -0.11
C SER A 291 -15.57 -29.10 -0.67
N ALA A 292 -14.31 -29.50 -0.72
CA ALA A 292 -13.93 -30.87 -1.03
C ALA A 292 -13.43 -31.56 0.24
N GLU A 293 -13.99 -32.74 0.53
CA GLU A 293 -13.59 -33.56 1.67
C GLU A 293 -12.11 -33.92 1.58
N ILE A 294 -11.43 -33.79 2.71
CA ILE A 294 -10.08 -34.28 2.91
C ILE A 294 -10.18 -35.67 3.52
N SER A 295 -9.70 -36.71 2.80
CA SER A 295 -9.54 -38.04 3.38
C SER A 295 -8.52 -37.97 4.51
N ALA A 296 -9.01 -37.82 5.74
CA ALA A 296 -8.22 -37.59 6.93
C ALA A 296 -7.34 -38.80 7.24
N LYS A 297 -6.01 -38.60 7.25
CA LYS A 297 -5.09 -39.51 7.93
C LYS A 297 -4.65 -38.85 9.22
N TRP A 298 -5.11 -39.39 10.35
CA TRP A 298 -4.61 -39.00 11.65
C TRP A 298 -3.11 -39.31 11.75
N THR A 299 -2.31 -38.31 12.09
CA THR A 299 -0.90 -38.50 12.37
C THR A 299 -0.72 -39.16 13.73
N PHE A 300 0.51 -39.63 14.02
CA PHE A 300 0.82 -40.24 15.32
C PHE A 300 0.68 -39.25 16.49
N HIS A 301 0.75 -37.94 16.24
CA HIS A 301 0.50 -36.88 17.23
C HIS A 301 -0.91 -36.27 17.08
N GLY A 302 -1.85 -36.96 16.43
CA GLY A 302 -3.27 -36.60 16.42
C GLY A 302 -3.63 -35.34 15.62
N SER A 303 -2.77 -34.88 14.70
CA SER A 303 -3.17 -33.92 13.67
C SER A 303 -3.82 -34.64 12.49
N ILE A 304 -4.53 -33.90 11.65
CA ILE A 304 -5.12 -34.39 10.40
C ILE A 304 -4.19 -33.97 9.27
N GLY A 305 -3.50 -34.94 8.66
CA GLY A 305 -2.57 -34.72 7.55
C GLY A 305 -3.15 -35.11 6.20
N PHE A 306 -2.85 -34.33 5.17
CA PHE A 306 -3.31 -34.60 3.81
C PHE A 306 -2.34 -34.12 2.72
N ARG A 307 -2.26 -34.91 1.64
CA ARG A 307 -1.63 -34.55 0.37
C ARG A 307 -2.61 -34.85 -0.75
N ARG A 308 -2.93 -33.86 -1.57
CA ARG A 308 -3.77 -34.04 -2.78
C ARG A 308 -3.19 -33.26 -3.93
N ASN A 309 -3.29 -33.83 -5.12
CA ASN A 309 -3.11 -33.09 -6.35
C ASN A 309 -4.37 -32.27 -6.61
N VAL A 310 -4.33 -30.96 -6.34
CA VAL A 310 -5.50 -30.06 -6.38
C VAL A 310 -5.55 -29.25 -7.67
N LEU A 311 -4.39 -28.96 -8.27
CA LEU A 311 -4.31 -28.21 -9.53
C LEU A 311 -3.92 -29.18 -10.64
N GLY A 312 -4.92 -29.83 -11.25
CA GLY A 312 -4.73 -30.36 -12.61
C GLY A 312 -4.34 -29.19 -13.50
N GLY A 313 -3.08 -29.14 -13.95
CA GLY A 313 -2.41 -27.96 -14.48
C GLY A 313 -3.26 -27.09 -15.41
N LEU A 314 -3.89 -26.05 -14.85
CA LEU A 314 -4.69 -25.10 -15.61
C LEU A 314 -3.76 -24.26 -16.49
N LYS A 315 -3.74 -24.55 -17.79
CA LYS A 315 -3.01 -23.73 -18.77
C LYS A 315 -3.85 -22.50 -19.08
N VAL A 316 -3.49 -21.36 -18.51
CA VAL A 316 -4.08 -20.06 -18.86
C VAL A 316 -3.46 -19.58 -20.18
N SER A 317 -4.27 -19.38 -21.21
CA SER A 317 -3.86 -18.73 -22.46
C SER A 317 -4.38 -17.29 -22.47
N LEU A 318 -3.49 -16.33 -22.72
CA LEU A 318 -3.85 -14.91 -22.84
C LEU A 318 -3.88 -14.52 -24.32
N PRO A 319 -4.82 -13.66 -24.75
CA PRO A 319 -4.86 -13.21 -26.12
C PRO A 319 -3.62 -12.36 -26.45
N ASP A 320 -3.10 -12.53 -27.67
CA ASP A 320 -2.03 -11.69 -28.19
C ASP A 320 -2.59 -10.31 -28.55
N LEU A 321 -2.29 -9.30 -27.71
CA LEU A 321 -2.77 -7.94 -27.90
C LEU A 321 -2.37 -7.35 -29.26
N SER A 322 -1.24 -7.78 -29.85
CA SER A 322 -0.78 -7.29 -31.16
C SER A 322 -1.65 -7.78 -32.34
N LYS A 323 -2.42 -8.85 -32.12
CA LYS A 323 -3.28 -9.50 -33.13
C LYS A 323 -4.75 -9.06 -33.04
N LEU A 324 -5.09 -8.19 -32.09
CA LEU A 324 -6.46 -7.66 -31.96
C LEU A 324 -6.81 -6.68 -33.10
N ASP A 325 -8.09 -6.51 -33.40
CA ASP A 325 -8.61 -5.58 -34.42
C ASP A 325 -8.59 -4.14 -33.89
N TRP A 326 -7.40 -3.54 -33.82
CA TRP A 326 -7.23 -2.18 -33.30
C TRP A 326 -7.82 -1.13 -34.24
N ARG A 327 -8.62 -0.23 -33.66
CA ARG A 327 -9.25 0.91 -34.34
C ARG A 327 -8.64 2.22 -33.90
N TYR A 328 -8.51 3.14 -34.84
CA TYR A 328 -7.89 4.45 -34.66
C TYR A 328 -8.81 5.57 -35.14
N ILE A 329 -8.93 6.58 -34.31
CA ILE A 329 -9.44 7.90 -34.66
C ILE A 329 -8.50 8.95 -34.07
N ASP A 330 -8.41 10.09 -34.74
CA ASP A 330 -7.61 11.22 -34.27
C ASP A 330 -8.17 11.77 -32.95
N GLY A 331 -7.32 11.82 -31.92
CA GLY A 331 -7.68 12.29 -30.58
C GLY A 331 -7.51 13.79 -30.35
N LEU A 332 -7.02 14.54 -31.35
CA LEU A 332 -6.84 16.00 -31.29
C LEU A 332 -7.32 16.68 -32.58
N PRO A 333 -8.60 16.51 -33.00
CA PRO A 333 -9.14 17.18 -34.18
C PRO A 333 -9.03 18.71 -34.10
N GLU A 334 -8.86 19.26 -32.89
CA GLU A 334 -8.67 20.68 -32.63
C GLU A 334 -7.53 21.30 -33.44
N VAL A 335 -6.44 20.59 -33.72
CA VAL A 335 -5.33 21.20 -34.49
C VAL A 335 -5.62 21.32 -35.99
N LYS A 336 -6.75 20.78 -36.46
CA LYS A 336 -7.17 20.88 -37.87
C LYS A 336 -7.87 22.21 -38.11
N GLY A 337 -7.55 22.86 -39.23
CA GLY A 337 -8.05 24.20 -39.57
C GLY A 337 -9.58 24.31 -39.72
N ASN A 338 -10.29 23.20 -39.87
CA ASN A 338 -11.76 23.17 -39.99
C ASN A 338 -12.50 22.86 -38.68
N CYS A 339 -11.79 22.68 -37.56
CA CYS A 339 -12.41 22.35 -36.28
C CYS A 339 -12.93 23.61 -35.57
N SER A 340 -14.24 23.72 -35.36
CA SER A 340 -14.83 24.81 -34.58
C SER A 340 -14.72 24.56 -33.07
N ASP A 341 -14.31 25.58 -32.33
CA ASP A 341 -14.32 25.62 -30.86
C ASP A 341 -15.49 26.46 -30.31
N ALA A 342 -16.51 26.78 -31.13
CA ALA A 342 -17.62 27.65 -30.74
C ALA A 342 -18.37 27.18 -29.48
N LYS A 343 -18.43 25.85 -29.25
CA LYS A 343 -19.07 25.24 -28.07
C LYS A 343 -18.20 25.26 -26.81
N TRP A 344 -16.93 25.67 -26.90
CA TRP A 344 -16.06 25.76 -25.73
C TRP A 344 -16.40 27.02 -24.93
N PRO A 345 -16.44 26.91 -23.59
CA PRO A 345 -16.56 28.07 -22.71
C PRO A 345 -15.52 29.15 -23.01
N ASP A 346 -15.96 30.39 -23.07
CA ASP A 346 -15.07 31.55 -23.15
C ASP A 346 -14.32 31.70 -21.84
N ALA A 347 -13.00 31.85 -21.93
CA ALA A 347 -12.15 32.10 -20.78
C ALA A 347 -12.07 33.61 -20.50
N ASN A 348 -13.20 34.18 -20.11
CA ASN A 348 -13.42 35.62 -19.98
C ASN A 348 -13.57 36.12 -18.53
N LEU A 349 -13.36 35.26 -17.53
CA LEU A 349 -13.49 35.63 -16.12
C LEU A 349 -12.36 36.58 -15.69
N ARG A 350 -12.67 37.87 -15.52
CA ARG A 350 -11.71 38.89 -15.07
C ARG A 350 -11.33 38.76 -13.59
N ASN A 351 -12.22 38.14 -12.81
CA ASN A 351 -12.02 37.92 -11.39
C ASN A 351 -11.83 36.43 -11.10
N SER A 352 -11.06 36.16 -10.06
CA SER A 352 -10.78 34.81 -9.58
C SER A 352 -10.90 34.79 -8.06
N THR A 353 -11.64 33.80 -7.53
CA THR A 353 -11.69 33.50 -6.08
C THR A 353 -10.39 32.90 -5.58
N ASN A 354 -9.52 32.47 -6.49
CA ASN A 354 -8.16 32.08 -6.18
C ASN A 354 -7.40 33.23 -5.48
N PRO A 355 -6.80 33.00 -4.29
CA PRO A 355 -5.96 33.98 -3.62
C PRO A 355 -4.77 34.44 -4.48
N ARG A 356 -4.24 33.57 -5.34
CA ARG A 356 -3.25 33.96 -6.35
C ARG A 356 -3.95 34.53 -7.57
N LYS A 357 -3.77 35.83 -7.80
CA LYS A 357 -4.41 36.55 -8.91
C LYS A 357 -3.71 36.24 -10.24
N PRO A 358 -4.44 36.08 -11.35
CA PRO A 358 -3.84 35.95 -12.66
C PRO A 358 -3.07 37.23 -13.02
N THR A 359 -1.97 37.09 -13.75
CA THR A 359 -1.19 38.24 -14.26
C THR A 359 -1.64 38.68 -15.66
N ILE A 360 -2.69 38.04 -16.18
CA ILE A 360 -3.30 38.26 -17.48
C ILE A 360 -4.75 38.77 -17.30
N PRO A 361 -5.33 39.47 -18.30
CA PRO A 361 -6.62 40.18 -18.13
C PRO A 361 -7.83 39.29 -17.80
N THR A 362 -7.78 38.01 -18.19
CA THR A 362 -8.81 37.01 -17.86
C THR A 362 -8.16 35.76 -17.30
N SER A 363 -8.85 35.09 -16.38
CA SER A 363 -8.35 33.88 -15.75
C SER A 363 -8.31 32.73 -16.74
N LEU A 364 -7.19 32.02 -16.78
CA LEU A 364 -7.04 30.73 -17.46
C LEU A 364 -6.97 29.56 -16.46
N TYR A 365 -7.38 29.76 -15.21
CA TYR A 365 -7.44 28.69 -14.23
C TYR A 365 -8.64 27.79 -14.52
N SER A 366 -8.39 26.56 -14.95
CA SER A 366 -9.41 25.53 -15.22
C SER A 366 -10.48 25.40 -14.14
N SER A 367 -10.07 25.47 -12.87
CA SER A 367 -10.97 25.35 -11.73
C SER A 367 -11.98 26.50 -11.61
N ASN A 368 -11.67 27.68 -12.15
CA ASN A 368 -12.64 28.78 -12.22
C ASN A 368 -13.78 28.47 -13.21
N TYR A 369 -13.52 27.61 -14.20
CA TYR A 369 -14.49 27.13 -15.18
C TYR A 369 -15.06 25.75 -14.81
N GLY A 370 -14.76 25.26 -13.60
CA GLY A 370 -15.28 23.97 -13.10
C GLY A 370 -14.60 22.73 -13.67
N PHE A 371 -13.40 22.86 -14.24
CA PHE A 371 -12.59 21.75 -14.70
C PHE A 371 -11.46 21.46 -13.70
N HIS A 372 -11.38 20.22 -13.21
CA HIS A 372 -10.55 19.88 -12.04
C HIS A 372 -9.68 18.63 -12.21
N THR A 373 -9.70 18.00 -13.39
CA THR A 373 -9.06 16.69 -13.59
C THR A 373 -8.45 16.56 -14.98
N ASN A 374 -7.32 15.85 -15.02
CA ASN A 374 -6.66 15.35 -16.23
C ASN A 374 -6.46 16.46 -17.29
N THR A 375 -6.53 16.14 -18.58
CA THR A 375 -6.04 17.03 -19.64
C THR A 375 -6.97 18.23 -19.82
N ILE A 376 -6.42 19.44 -19.92
CA ILE A 376 -7.18 20.67 -20.15
C ILE A 376 -6.67 21.33 -21.42
N LEU A 377 -7.59 21.78 -22.28
CA LEU A 377 -7.26 22.43 -23.54
C LEU A 377 -7.65 23.90 -23.46
N SER A 378 -6.80 24.75 -24.04
CA SER A 378 -7.12 26.16 -24.24
C SER A 378 -6.87 26.55 -25.70
N SER A 379 -7.78 27.35 -26.23
CA SER A 379 -7.71 27.90 -27.59
C SER A 379 -7.63 29.41 -27.51
N ALA A 380 -6.80 30.03 -28.33
CA ALA A 380 -6.66 31.47 -28.44
C ALA A 380 -6.86 31.90 -29.88
N VAL A 381 -7.65 32.96 -30.09
CA VAL A 381 -7.69 33.69 -31.35
C VAL A 381 -6.98 35.02 -31.14
N ALA A 382 -5.95 35.27 -31.94
CA ALA A 382 -5.17 36.50 -31.92
C ALA A 382 -5.26 37.21 -33.27
N SER A 383 -5.39 38.54 -33.23
CA SER A 383 -5.23 39.40 -34.41
C SER A 383 -3.84 40.00 -34.39
N LEU A 384 -2.93 39.39 -35.15
CA LEU A 384 -1.55 39.83 -35.27
C LEU A 384 -1.51 41.19 -35.99
N ARG A 385 -0.89 42.19 -35.36
CA ARG A 385 -0.44 43.37 -36.09
C ARG A 385 0.92 43.06 -36.73
N PRO A 386 1.17 43.44 -37.98
CA PRO A 386 2.51 43.33 -38.54
C PRO A 386 3.45 44.26 -37.76
N THR A 387 4.28 43.70 -36.87
CA THR A 387 5.32 44.46 -36.17
C THR A 387 6.68 44.24 -36.82
N SER A 388 7.41 45.33 -37.03
CA SER A 388 8.77 45.38 -37.54
C SER A 388 9.75 44.56 -36.68
N ARG A 389 10.77 44.00 -37.36
CA ARG A 389 11.85 43.17 -36.81
C ARG A 389 12.45 43.77 -35.54
N ASN A 390 12.60 42.96 -34.48
CA ASN A 390 13.56 43.26 -33.42
C ASN A 390 14.25 41.96 -32.93
N PRO A 391 15.58 41.77 -33.09
CA PRO A 391 16.23 40.45 -33.03
C PRO A 391 16.64 39.96 -31.63
N SER A 392 16.35 40.70 -30.57
CA SER A 392 16.83 40.39 -29.22
C SER A 392 15.70 39.98 -28.28
N LEU A 393 15.35 38.69 -28.26
CA LEU A 393 14.54 38.10 -27.18
C LEU A 393 15.04 36.71 -26.77
N PRO A 394 15.01 36.37 -25.46
CA PRO A 394 15.44 35.06 -24.97
C PRO A 394 14.45 33.95 -25.39
N LYS A 395 14.99 32.73 -25.49
CA LYS A 395 14.36 31.48 -25.97
C LYS A 395 13.01 31.16 -25.28
N SER A 396 11.95 31.80 -25.73
CA SER A 396 10.58 31.26 -25.70
C SER A 396 10.35 30.51 -27.02
N LYS A 397 9.55 29.44 -27.04
CA LYS A 397 9.22 28.73 -28.29
C LYS A 397 8.55 29.74 -29.24
N ALA A 398 9.32 30.27 -30.18
CA ALA A 398 8.84 31.22 -31.17
C ALA A 398 7.75 30.56 -32.02
N VAL A 399 6.61 31.23 -32.16
CA VAL A 399 5.60 30.88 -33.15
C VAL A 399 6.22 31.08 -34.54
N PRO A 400 5.98 30.20 -35.54
CA PRO A 400 6.58 30.32 -36.86
C PRO A 400 6.35 31.71 -37.47
N HIS A 401 7.39 32.29 -38.07
CA HIS A 401 7.46 33.68 -38.54
C HIS A 401 6.60 34.00 -39.79
N SER A 402 5.76 33.07 -40.23
CA SER A 402 4.89 33.23 -41.41
C SER A 402 3.43 33.01 -41.02
N LEU A 403 2.88 33.95 -40.26
CA LEU A 403 1.43 34.05 -40.07
C LEU A 403 0.91 35.16 -40.98
N HIS A 404 0.00 34.80 -41.88
CA HIS A 404 -0.66 35.70 -42.81
C HIS A 404 -1.47 36.75 -42.01
N PRO A 405 -1.63 38.01 -42.48
CA PRO A 405 -2.36 39.08 -41.77
C PRO A 405 -3.88 38.84 -41.57
N SER A 406 -4.34 37.61 -41.76
CA SER A 406 -5.68 37.12 -41.39
C SER A 406 -5.63 36.51 -39.98
N THR A 407 -6.72 36.63 -39.22
CA THR A 407 -6.91 36.04 -37.87
C THR A 407 -6.27 34.66 -37.74
N SER A 408 -5.30 34.53 -36.83
CA SER A 408 -4.58 33.27 -36.59
C SER A 408 -5.03 32.66 -35.27
N THR A 409 -5.35 31.36 -35.28
CA THR A 409 -5.74 30.61 -34.07
C THR A 409 -4.54 29.85 -33.52
N ILE A 410 -4.20 30.09 -32.26
CA ILE A 410 -3.16 29.36 -31.51
C ILE A 410 -3.85 28.39 -30.55
N ARG A 411 -3.50 27.10 -30.61
CA ARG A 411 -4.05 26.09 -29.69
C ARG A 411 -2.97 25.56 -28.77
N ILE A 412 -3.25 25.57 -27.47
CA ILE A 412 -2.32 25.14 -26.42
C ILE A 412 -2.94 23.95 -25.69
N LEU A 413 -2.26 22.81 -25.77
CA LEU A 413 -2.60 21.61 -25.02
C LEU A 413 -1.79 21.58 -23.72
N LEU A 414 -2.48 21.58 -22.58
CA LEU A 414 -1.85 21.44 -21.28
C LEU A 414 -2.33 20.13 -20.63
N ARG A 415 -1.40 19.22 -20.39
CA ARG A 415 -1.69 18.02 -19.63
C ARG A 415 -1.56 18.32 -18.14
N ASP A 416 -2.67 18.25 -17.40
CA ASP A 416 -2.60 18.25 -15.94
C ASP A 416 -2.19 16.86 -15.43
N LEU A 417 -1.31 16.84 -14.44
CA LEU A 417 -0.84 15.64 -13.77
C LEU A 417 -1.40 15.49 -12.34
N ARG A 418 -2.21 16.45 -11.85
CA ARG A 418 -3.04 16.54 -10.62
C ARG A 418 -2.83 17.86 -9.88
N HIS A 419 -3.85 18.27 -9.13
CA HIS A 419 -3.72 19.27 -8.06
C HIS A 419 -2.68 18.80 -7.02
N SER A 420 -1.73 19.65 -6.65
CA SER A 420 -0.89 19.46 -5.46
C SER A 420 -1.61 19.99 -4.21
N SER A 421 -1.21 19.49 -3.04
CA SER A 421 -1.68 19.98 -1.74
C SER A 421 -1.32 21.45 -1.47
N GLN A 422 -0.28 21.98 -2.12
CA GLN A 422 0.24 23.33 -1.83
C GLN A 422 0.05 24.34 -2.97
N THR A 423 -0.25 23.89 -4.20
CA THR A 423 -0.42 24.76 -5.37
C THR A 423 -1.55 24.26 -6.27
N PRO A 424 -2.81 24.64 -6.02
CA PRO A 424 -3.95 24.19 -6.83
C PRO A 424 -4.00 24.87 -8.22
N HIS A 425 -2.87 25.34 -8.77
CA HIS A 425 -2.81 26.17 -9.96
C HIS A 425 -1.87 25.56 -10.98
N ARG A 426 -2.42 25.01 -12.06
CA ARG A 426 -1.62 24.46 -13.16
C ARG A 426 -2.19 24.80 -14.52
N HIS A 427 -2.30 26.09 -14.81
CA HIS A 427 -2.58 26.58 -16.17
C HIS A 427 -1.73 27.82 -16.46
N ILE A 428 -1.84 28.35 -17.68
CA ILE A 428 -1.11 29.52 -18.16
C ILE A 428 -1.23 30.66 -17.13
N THR A 429 -0.15 30.90 -16.39
CA THR A 429 -0.09 31.93 -15.34
C THR A 429 0.35 33.28 -15.88
N HIS A 430 1.00 33.28 -17.05
CA HIS A 430 1.54 34.45 -17.72
C HIS A 430 1.52 34.25 -19.24
N VAL A 431 1.06 35.24 -19.97
CA VAL A 431 1.22 35.38 -21.43
C VAL A 431 1.84 36.75 -21.66
N ARG A 432 2.97 36.81 -22.36
CA ARG A 432 3.55 38.08 -22.77
C ARG A 432 2.87 38.53 -24.06
N GLU A 433 1.81 39.31 -23.92
CA GLU A 433 1.06 39.85 -25.05
C GLU A 433 1.86 41.01 -25.67
N ARG A 434 2.51 40.79 -26.83
CA ARG A 434 2.89 41.89 -27.75
C ARG A 434 1.74 42.24 -28.71
N GLU A 435 0.65 41.51 -28.61
CA GLU A 435 -0.55 41.51 -29.43
C GLU A 435 -1.61 42.43 -28.82
N THR A 436 -2.44 43.09 -29.64
CA THR A 436 -3.43 44.06 -29.13
C THR A 436 -4.73 43.44 -28.59
N TYR A 437 -5.02 42.17 -28.88
CA TYR A 437 -6.19 41.45 -28.33
C TYR A 437 -6.07 39.93 -28.52
N VAL A 438 -6.17 39.15 -27.42
CA VAL A 438 -6.26 37.69 -27.45
C VAL A 438 -7.55 37.25 -26.76
N ALA A 439 -8.43 36.57 -27.50
CA ALA A 439 -9.63 35.95 -26.93
C ALA A 439 -9.37 34.47 -26.65
N TRP A 440 -9.64 34.03 -25.42
CA TRP A 440 -9.37 32.67 -24.97
C TRP A 440 -10.65 31.85 -24.79
N LYS A 441 -10.57 30.55 -25.10
CA LYS A 441 -11.54 29.51 -24.77
C LYS A 441 -10.86 28.38 -24.02
N ILE A 442 -11.61 27.66 -23.18
CA ILE A 442 -11.07 26.58 -22.34
C ILE A 442 -12.04 25.41 -22.22
N THR A 443 -11.51 24.18 -22.25
CA THR A 443 -12.30 22.98 -21.97
C THR A 443 -11.52 21.97 -21.12
N GLY A 444 -12.25 21.29 -20.24
CA GLY A 444 -11.82 20.06 -19.58
C GLY A 444 -12.82 18.94 -19.85
N ASN A 445 -13.07 18.10 -18.83
CA ASN A 445 -14.09 17.06 -18.87
C ASN A 445 -15.48 17.63 -19.18
N VAL A 446 -16.30 16.90 -19.93
CA VAL A 446 -17.61 17.41 -20.36
C VAL A 446 -18.52 17.59 -19.15
N GLY A 447 -19.15 18.77 -19.07
CA GLY A 447 -19.98 19.18 -17.95
C GLY A 447 -19.21 19.72 -16.74
N GLY A 448 -17.87 19.64 -16.72
CA GLY A 448 -17.05 20.12 -15.61
C GLY A 448 -17.49 19.52 -14.27
N LYS A 449 -17.88 20.37 -13.32
CA LYS A 449 -18.46 19.96 -12.02
C LYS A 449 -19.72 19.11 -12.18
N LYS A 450 -20.54 19.37 -13.20
CA LYS A 450 -21.72 18.58 -13.58
C LYS A 450 -21.36 17.47 -14.58
N HIS A 451 -20.28 16.74 -14.30
CA HIS A 451 -19.77 15.67 -15.14
C HIS A 451 -20.85 14.64 -15.52
N ILE A 452 -20.77 14.15 -16.76
CA ILE A 452 -21.80 13.26 -17.34
C ILE A 452 -21.69 11.83 -16.78
N ASN A 453 -20.47 11.31 -16.66
CA ASN A 453 -20.22 9.92 -16.26
C ASN A 453 -20.26 9.74 -14.73
N ARG A 454 -21.47 9.60 -14.19
CA ARG A 454 -21.70 9.41 -12.74
C ARG A 454 -21.19 8.07 -12.21
N LEU A 455 -21.11 7.05 -13.06
CA LEU A 455 -20.67 5.71 -12.65
C LEU A 455 -19.17 5.66 -12.33
N ARG A 456 -18.33 6.30 -13.17
CA ARG A 456 -16.87 6.30 -12.98
C ARG A 456 -16.38 7.51 -12.17
N GLY A 457 -17.29 8.41 -11.82
CA GLY A 457 -17.04 9.57 -10.96
C GLY A 457 -16.36 10.75 -11.65
N PRO A 458 -16.17 11.86 -10.91
CA PRO A 458 -15.81 13.17 -11.47
C PRO A 458 -14.38 13.28 -11.99
N VAL A 459 -13.52 12.31 -11.68
CA VAL A 459 -12.09 12.36 -11.99
C VAL A 459 -11.67 11.45 -13.13
N ASN A 460 -12.58 10.62 -13.67
CA ASN A 460 -12.25 9.59 -14.66
C ASN A 460 -11.91 10.14 -16.06
N GLU A 461 -12.47 11.30 -16.41
CA GLU A 461 -12.39 11.86 -17.76
C GLU A 461 -11.65 13.19 -17.71
N GLY A 462 -10.73 13.41 -18.66
CA GLY A 462 -10.18 14.71 -18.95
C GLY A 462 -10.88 15.40 -20.12
N GLY A 463 -10.22 16.40 -20.65
CA GLY A 463 -10.68 17.19 -21.78
C GLY A 463 -10.19 16.73 -23.14
N LEU A 464 -9.58 15.55 -23.32
CA LEU A 464 -9.25 15.09 -24.68
C LEU A 464 -10.52 14.84 -25.49
N TYR A 465 -10.47 15.01 -26.82
CA TYR A 465 -11.64 14.83 -27.68
C TYR A 465 -12.31 13.46 -27.48
N LEU A 466 -11.52 12.38 -27.48
CA LEU A 466 -11.98 11.01 -27.22
C LEU A 466 -12.71 10.87 -25.88
N GLU A 467 -12.19 11.50 -24.83
CA GLU A 467 -12.79 11.50 -23.50
C GLU A 467 -14.11 12.27 -23.52
N ARG A 468 -14.13 13.46 -24.15
CA ARG A 468 -15.31 14.31 -24.27
C ARG A 468 -16.43 13.69 -25.11
N GLN A 469 -16.10 12.84 -26.08
CA GLN A 469 -17.09 12.08 -26.85
C GLN A 469 -17.54 10.79 -26.15
N GLY A 470 -16.91 10.41 -25.03
CA GLY A 470 -17.19 9.13 -24.36
C GLY A 470 -16.65 7.90 -25.09
N PHE A 471 -15.75 8.07 -26.06
CA PHE A 471 -15.20 6.99 -26.89
C PHE A 471 -14.26 6.03 -26.16
N HIS A 472 -13.94 6.31 -24.89
CA HIS A 472 -13.25 5.37 -24.00
C HIS A 472 -14.18 4.30 -23.41
N GLN A 473 -15.50 4.44 -23.57
CA GLN A 473 -16.48 3.53 -23.00
C GLN A 473 -16.64 2.24 -23.82
N PRO A 474 -17.00 1.11 -23.18
CA PRO A 474 -17.37 -0.11 -23.88
C PRO A 474 -18.52 0.13 -24.88
N GLY A 475 -18.48 -0.56 -26.03
CA GLY A 475 -19.50 -0.43 -27.07
C GLY A 475 -19.37 0.81 -27.96
N THR A 476 -18.25 1.54 -27.90
CA THR A 476 -17.99 2.68 -28.78
C THR A 476 -18.14 2.27 -30.25
N PRO A 477 -18.93 3.01 -31.06
CA PRO A 477 -19.12 2.70 -32.47
C PRO A 477 -17.85 3.03 -33.27
N THR A 478 -17.06 2.00 -33.59
CA THR A 478 -15.76 2.13 -34.27
C THR A 478 -15.76 1.61 -35.71
N SER A 479 -16.92 1.27 -36.28
CA SER A 479 -17.03 0.69 -37.62
C SER A 479 -16.45 1.58 -38.71
N SER A 480 -16.59 2.91 -38.57
CA SER A 480 -16.06 3.92 -39.48
C SER A 480 -14.60 4.32 -39.20
N TRP A 481 -13.98 3.78 -38.15
CA TRP A 481 -12.61 4.15 -37.77
C TRP A 481 -11.58 3.35 -38.54
N SER A 482 -10.42 3.96 -38.78
CA SER A 482 -9.31 3.33 -39.47
C SER A 482 -8.82 2.11 -38.71
N LYS A 483 -8.62 1.00 -39.42
CA LYS A 483 -7.91 -0.17 -38.88
C LYS A 483 -6.42 0.13 -38.80
N ILE A 484 -5.80 -0.20 -37.69
CA ILE A 484 -4.35 -0.10 -37.52
C ILE A 484 -3.78 -1.38 -36.93
N ARG A 485 -2.50 -1.65 -37.19
CA ARG A 485 -1.75 -2.67 -36.46
C ARG A 485 -0.87 -1.96 -35.44
N VAL A 486 -1.04 -2.27 -34.15
CA VAL A 486 -0.19 -1.71 -33.09
C VAL A 486 1.16 -2.43 -33.12
N TRP A 487 2.09 -1.96 -33.95
CA TRP A 487 3.47 -2.47 -33.99
C TRP A 487 4.54 -1.39 -33.73
N LYS A 488 4.16 -0.12 -33.57
CA LYS A 488 5.09 0.99 -33.25
C LYS A 488 4.39 2.13 -32.52
N ILE A 489 4.13 1.98 -31.22
CA ILE A 489 3.93 3.13 -30.33
C ILE A 489 4.56 2.79 -28.98
N TRP A 490 5.88 2.62 -28.93
CA TRP A 490 6.73 2.79 -27.74
C TRP A 490 8.14 3.10 -28.17
#